data_AF-A0A6L4ZD74-F1
#
_entry.id   AF-A0A6L4ZD74-F1
#
_cell.length_a   1.000
_cell.length_b   1.000
_cell.length_c   1.000
_cell.angle_alpha   90.00
_cell.angle_beta   90.00
_cell.angle_gamma   90.00
#
_symmetry.space_group_name_H-M   'P 1'
#
loop_
_entity.id
_entity.type
_entity.pdbx_description
1 polymer ?
#
loop_
_entity_poly.entity_id
_entity_poly.type
_entity_poly.pdbx_seq_one_letter_code
_entity_poly.pdbx_strand_id
1 'polypeptide(L)'
;MAIKVGINGFGRIGRNLLRSAINNPEIEFVAVNDITDAKTLAHLLKYDSIIGTFDAKVEVADNALIVNGRTVKVYSEPNVSKIDWGAVGAEIVVESTGRFVDKENCSLHLRDGVKKVIISAPAKDEDITLVLGVNDTAYDRANHH
;
A
#
# COMPACT_ATOMS: atom_id res chain seq x y z
N MET A 1 -17.31 6.21 5.20
CA MET A 1 -16.76 5.92 3.85
C MET A 1 -15.46 5.16 4.07
N ALA A 2 -15.15 4.14 3.28
CA ALA A 2 -13.90 3.40 3.43
C ALA A 2 -12.71 4.32 3.12
N ILE A 3 -11.60 4.14 3.84
CA ILE A 3 -10.35 4.85 3.60
C ILE A 3 -9.68 4.24 2.38
N LYS A 4 -9.31 5.08 1.40
CA LYS A 4 -8.66 4.63 0.17
C LYS A 4 -7.16 4.49 0.36
N VAL A 5 -6.66 3.28 0.17
CA VAL A 5 -5.26 2.91 0.43
C VAL A 5 -4.53 2.57 -0.86
N GLY A 6 -3.40 3.23 -1.08
CA GLY A 6 -2.39 2.84 -2.06
C GLY A 6 -1.26 2.06 -1.39
N ILE A 7 -0.64 1.12 -2.09
CA ILE A 7 0.54 0.39 -1.60
C ILE A 7 1.70 0.64 -2.58
N ASN A 8 2.82 1.19 -2.09
CA ASN A 8 4.06 1.23 -2.86
C ASN A 8 4.97 0.07 -2.44
N GLY A 9 5.38 -0.75 -3.40
CA GLY A 9 6.09 -2.01 -3.18
C GLY A 9 5.12 -3.16 -2.89
N PHE A 10 4.92 -4.05 -3.86
CA PHE A 10 4.05 -5.22 -3.71
C PHE A 10 4.86 -6.50 -3.42
N GLY A 11 5.87 -6.34 -2.57
CA GLY A 11 6.68 -7.40 -1.99
C GLY A 11 5.94 -8.16 -0.90
N ARG A 12 6.69 -8.83 -0.01
CA ARG A 12 6.11 -9.66 1.05
C ARG A 12 5.14 -8.87 1.96
N ILE A 13 5.54 -7.68 2.40
CA ILE A 13 4.72 -6.85 3.30
C ILE A 13 3.50 -6.30 2.58
N GLY A 14 3.66 -5.68 1.40
CA GLY A 14 2.54 -5.15 0.62
C GLY A 14 1.47 -6.19 0.27
N ARG A 15 1.87 -7.41 -0.16
CA ARG A 15 0.90 -8.48 -0.42
C ARG A 15 0.18 -8.93 0.84
N ASN A 16 0.90 -9.09 1.95
CA ASN A 16 0.30 -9.52 3.21
C ASN A 16 -0.64 -8.47 3.80
N LEU A 17 -0.35 -7.18 3.63
CA LEU A 17 -1.27 -6.10 3.97
C LEU A 17 -2.58 -6.20 3.20
N LEU A 18 -2.51 -6.41 1.87
CA LEU A 18 -3.73 -6.60 1.08
C LEU A 18 -4.49 -7.84 1.55
N ARG A 19 -3.78 -8.97 1.73
CA ARG A 19 -4.40 -10.23 2.18
C ARG A 19 -5.12 -10.09 3.53
N SER A 20 -4.55 -9.35 4.49
CA SER A 20 -5.13 -9.23 5.82
C SER A 20 -6.34 -8.29 5.88
N ALA A 21 -6.40 -7.29 5.01
CA ALA A 21 -7.40 -6.23 5.08
C ALA A 21 -8.39 -6.19 3.92
N ILE A 22 -8.30 -7.06 2.90
CA ILE A 22 -9.19 -7.01 1.72
C ILE A 22 -10.69 -7.10 2.06
N ASN A 23 -11.03 -7.72 3.20
CA ASN A 23 -12.41 -7.90 3.64
C ASN A 23 -12.83 -6.88 4.73
N ASN A 24 -11.93 -5.97 5.13
CA ASN A 24 -12.26 -4.92 6.09
C ASN A 24 -13.12 -3.85 5.38
N PRO A 25 -14.37 -3.59 5.80
CA PRO A 25 -15.25 -2.60 5.16
C PRO A 25 -14.76 -1.15 5.33
N GLU A 26 -13.82 -0.89 6.23
CA GLU A 26 -13.23 0.43 6.46
C GLU A 26 -12.04 0.73 5.53
N ILE A 27 -11.55 -0.26 4.77
CA ILE A 27 -10.37 -0.13 3.91
C ILE A 27 -10.73 -0.49 2.48
N GLU A 28 -10.39 0.39 1.56
CA GLU A 28 -10.50 0.16 0.12
C GLU A 28 -9.11 0.26 -0.52
N PHE A 29 -8.57 -0.86 -0.99
CA PHE A 29 -7.32 -0.84 -1.77
C PHE A 29 -7.61 -0.35 -3.19
N VAL A 30 -7.09 0.83 -3.54
CA VAL A 30 -7.36 1.45 -4.84
C VAL A 30 -6.24 1.22 -5.84
N ALA A 31 -5.01 1.08 -5.37
CA ALA A 31 -3.85 0.83 -6.23
C ALA A 31 -2.68 0.16 -5.51
N VAL A 32 -1.86 -0.54 -6.29
CA VAL A 32 -0.53 -1.02 -5.91
C VAL A 32 0.48 -0.55 -6.95
N ASN A 33 1.70 -0.23 -6.52
CA ASN A 33 2.84 0.05 -7.38
C ASN A 33 3.97 -0.95 -7.10
N ASP A 34 4.58 -1.49 -8.15
CA ASP A 34 5.82 -2.28 -8.08
C ASP A 34 6.65 -2.05 -9.34
N ILE A 35 7.71 -2.83 -9.59
CA ILE A 35 8.50 -2.79 -10.83
C ILE A 35 8.25 -4.02 -11.71
N THR A 36 7.10 -4.67 -11.50
CA THR A 36 6.71 -5.94 -12.11
C THR A 36 5.27 -5.86 -12.63
N ASP A 37 4.94 -6.68 -13.63
CA ASP A 37 3.62 -6.68 -14.28
C ASP A 37 2.49 -7.25 -13.40
N ALA A 38 1.25 -6.85 -13.70
CA ALA A 38 0.05 -7.25 -12.95
C ALA A 38 -0.17 -8.77 -12.90
N LYS A 39 0.21 -9.52 -13.94
CA LYS A 39 0.03 -10.97 -13.99
C LYS A 39 0.96 -11.67 -13.02
N THR A 40 2.21 -11.24 -12.95
CA THR A 40 3.17 -11.74 -11.97
C THR A 40 2.73 -11.37 -10.55
N LEU A 41 2.32 -10.12 -10.31
CA LEU A 41 1.82 -9.70 -8.99
C LEU A 41 0.58 -10.49 -8.55
N ALA A 42 -0.36 -10.78 -9.46
CA ALA A 42 -1.52 -11.60 -9.18
C ALA A 42 -1.14 -13.04 -8.77
N HIS A 43 -0.17 -13.64 -9.48
CA HIS A 43 0.34 -14.96 -9.14
C HIS A 43 0.96 -14.97 -7.73
N LEU A 44 1.82 -14.00 -7.43
CA LEU A 44 2.48 -13.87 -6.12
C LEU A 44 1.51 -13.52 -4.99
N LEU A 45 0.39 -12.85 -5.29
CA LEU A 45 -0.67 -12.60 -4.33
C LEU A 45 -1.47 -13.88 -4.04
N LYS A 46 -1.78 -14.66 -5.08
CA LYS A 46 -2.57 -15.89 -4.95
C LYS A 46 -1.79 -17.01 -4.26
N TYR A 47 -0.50 -17.15 -4.54
CA TYR A 47 0.33 -18.25 -4.03
C TYR A 47 1.50 -17.71 -3.21
N ASP A 48 1.49 -18.02 -1.91
CA ASP A 48 2.59 -17.71 -0.99
C ASP A 48 3.11 -18.99 -0.35
N SER A 49 4.44 -19.17 -0.33
CA SER A 49 5.07 -20.40 0.16
C SER A 49 4.98 -20.60 1.68
N ILE A 50 4.79 -19.52 2.45
CA ILE A 50 4.82 -19.56 3.92
C ILE A 50 3.41 -19.58 4.49
N ILE A 51 2.55 -18.68 4.00
CA ILE A 51 1.17 -18.54 4.51
C ILE A 51 0.13 -19.18 3.59
N GLY A 52 0.58 -19.92 2.57
CA GLY A 52 -0.27 -20.70 1.67
C GLY A 52 -1.07 -19.88 0.66
N THR A 53 -1.92 -20.59 -0.08
CA THR A 53 -2.80 -20.03 -1.10
C THR A 53 -3.78 -19.03 -0.48
N PHE A 54 -3.90 -17.86 -1.08
CA PHE A 54 -4.83 -16.83 -0.64
C PHE A 54 -6.27 -17.24 -0.96
N ASP A 55 -7.12 -17.27 0.05
CA ASP A 55 -8.55 -17.60 -0.06
C ASP A 55 -9.37 -16.40 -0.59
N ALA A 56 -9.04 -16.00 -1.82
CA ALA A 56 -9.75 -14.99 -2.58
C ALA A 56 -9.72 -15.35 -4.06
N LYS A 57 -10.73 -14.90 -4.80
CA LYS A 57 -10.69 -14.92 -6.26
C LYS A 57 -9.75 -13.81 -6.72
N VAL A 58 -8.63 -14.17 -7.34
CA VAL A 58 -7.63 -13.23 -7.87
C VAL A 58 -7.57 -13.38 -9.37
N GLU A 59 -7.92 -12.33 -10.08
CA GLU A 59 -7.91 -12.24 -11.54
C GLU A 59 -7.11 -11.01 -11.97
N VAL A 60 -6.79 -10.92 -13.26
CA VAL A 60 -6.05 -9.81 -13.86
C VAL A 60 -6.90 -9.21 -14.96
N ALA A 61 -6.99 -7.89 -15.00
CA ALA A 61 -7.59 -7.15 -16.11
C ALA A 61 -6.65 -6.00 -16.49
N ASP A 62 -6.01 -6.12 -17.65
CA ASP A 62 -5.00 -5.17 -18.16
C ASP A 62 -3.94 -4.84 -17.09
N ASN A 63 -3.95 -3.59 -16.60
CA ASN A 63 -3.07 -3.06 -15.57
C ASN A 63 -3.80 -2.98 -14.22
N ALA A 64 -4.53 -4.03 -13.84
CA ALA A 64 -5.23 -4.11 -12.57
C ALA A 64 -5.32 -5.56 -12.05
N LEU A 65 -5.36 -5.68 -10.73
CA LEU A 65 -5.76 -6.89 -10.03
C LEU A 65 -7.27 -6.82 -9.76
N ILE A 66 -7.97 -7.93 -9.93
CA ILE A 66 -9.36 -8.06 -9.48
C ILE A 66 -9.36 -9.05 -8.31
N VAL A 67 -9.65 -8.58 -7.10
CA VAL A 67 -9.65 -9.39 -5.88
C VAL A 67 -11.05 -9.42 -5.29
N ASN A 68 -11.70 -10.59 -5.31
CA ASN A 68 -13.11 -10.74 -4.92
C ASN A 68 -14.04 -9.75 -5.64
N GLY A 69 -13.78 -9.51 -6.93
CA GLY A 69 -14.54 -8.55 -7.76
C GLY A 69 -14.17 -7.08 -7.56
N ARG A 70 -13.26 -6.75 -6.64
CA ARG A 70 -12.76 -5.39 -6.44
C ARG A 70 -11.55 -5.13 -7.32
N THR A 71 -11.57 -4.02 -8.05
CA THR A 71 -10.47 -3.61 -8.94
C THR A 71 -9.43 -2.82 -8.16
N VAL A 72 -8.18 -3.26 -8.24
CA VAL A 72 -7.00 -2.58 -7.67
C VAL A 72 -6.07 -2.24 -8.83
N LYS A 73 -5.86 -0.94 -9.10
CA LYS A 73 -4.98 -0.49 -10.18
C LYS A 73 -3.55 -0.96 -9.92
N VAL A 74 -2.85 -1.40 -10.96
CA VAL A 74 -1.42 -1.70 -10.90
C VAL A 74 -0.66 -0.60 -11.63
N TYR A 75 0.27 0.03 -10.93
CA TYR A 75 1.30 0.88 -11.48
C TYR A 75 2.63 0.11 -11.54
N SER A 76 3.45 0.47 -12.53
CA SER A 76 4.81 -0.05 -12.68
C SER A 76 5.83 1.08 -12.79
N GLU A 77 5.80 2.00 -11.83
CA GLU A 77 6.56 3.26 -11.88
C GLU A 77 7.67 3.29 -10.81
N PRO A 78 8.95 3.31 -11.22
CA PRO A 78 10.07 3.37 -10.27
C PRO A 78 10.25 4.75 -9.62
N ASN A 79 9.77 5.82 -10.25
CA ASN A 79 9.86 7.16 -9.69
C ASN A 79 8.58 7.48 -8.89
N VAL A 80 8.71 7.53 -7.56
CA VAL A 80 7.62 7.86 -6.63
C VAL A 80 6.85 9.10 -7.08
N SER A 81 7.54 10.10 -7.60
CA SER A 81 6.94 11.37 -8.01
C SER A 81 6.02 11.29 -9.22
N LYS A 82 6.03 10.18 -9.95
CA LYS A 82 5.21 9.94 -11.15
C LYS A 82 4.04 9.01 -10.90
N ILE A 83 3.95 8.40 -9.71
CA ILE A 83 2.80 7.56 -9.37
C ILE A 83 1.59 8.49 -9.17
N ASP A 84 0.56 8.27 -9.99
CA ASP A 84 -0.66 9.08 -10.00
C ASP A 84 -1.67 8.56 -8.97
N TRP A 85 -1.44 8.93 -7.71
CA TRP A 85 -2.35 8.61 -6.60
C TRP A 85 -3.69 9.34 -6.72
N GLY A 86 -3.70 10.53 -7.33
CA GLY A 86 -4.90 11.35 -7.52
C GLY A 86 -5.91 10.69 -8.43
N ALA A 87 -5.47 10.07 -9.54
CA ALA A 87 -6.35 9.37 -10.47
C ALA A 87 -7.13 8.21 -9.83
N VAL A 88 -6.61 7.62 -8.76
CA VAL A 88 -7.26 6.53 -8.01
C VAL A 88 -7.87 7.00 -6.68
N GLY A 89 -7.68 8.28 -6.33
CA GLY A 89 -8.18 8.89 -5.11
C GLY A 89 -7.60 8.29 -3.83
N ALA A 90 -6.33 7.88 -3.84
CA ALA A 90 -5.69 7.35 -2.63
C ALA A 90 -5.55 8.44 -1.55
N GLU A 91 -5.87 8.08 -0.30
CA GLU A 91 -5.81 8.98 0.85
C GLU A 91 -4.65 8.63 1.79
N ILE A 92 -4.30 7.35 1.87
CA ILE A 92 -3.16 6.84 2.62
C ILE A 92 -2.31 6.00 1.68
N VAL A 93 -0.99 6.19 1.73
CA VAL A 93 -0.04 5.30 1.06
C VAL A 93 0.73 4.50 2.10
N VAL A 94 0.82 3.18 1.90
CA VAL A 94 1.77 2.35 2.64
C VAL A 94 3.03 2.19 1.81
N GLU A 95 4.13 2.75 2.29
CA GLU A 95 5.46 2.62 1.71
C GLU A 95 6.12 1.34 2.23
N SER A 96 6.18 0.33 1.37
CA SER A 96 6.67 -1.02 1.70
C SER A 96 7.68 -1.56 0.70
N THR A 97 8.31 -0.69 -0.08
CA THR A 97 9.44 -1.03 -0.96
C THR A 97 10.71 -1.32 -0.16
N GLY A 98 10.84 -0.73 1.04
CA GLY A 98 12.06 -0.75 1.84
C GLY A 98 13.22 0.09 1.25
N ARG A 99 12.98 0.80 0.15
CA ARG A 99 13.96 1.70 -0.47
C ARG A 99 13.84 3.12 0.06
N PHE A 100 12.62 3.57 0.27
CA PHE A 100 12.30 4.88 0.82
C PHE A 100 11.96 4.70 2.29
N VAL A 101 12.93 5.02 3.16
CA VAL A 101 12.82 4.84 4.62
C VAL A 101 13.14 6.13 5.36
N ASP A 102 13.16 7.26 4.66
CA ASP A 102 13.34 8.59 5.21
C ASP A 102 12.14 9.47 4.86
N LYS A 103 11.89 10.48 5.70
CA LYS A 103 10.77 11.40 5.52
C LYS A 103 10.81 12.14 4.20
N GLU A 104 11.98 12.55 3.72
CA GLU A 104 12.11 13.32 2.48
C GLU A 104 11.58 12.54 1.27
N ASN A 105 12.04 11.30 1.09
CA ASN A 105 11.61 10.46 -0.01
C ASN A 105 10.16 9.99 0.15
N CYS A 106 9.73 9.67 1.37
CA CYS A 106 8.34 9.25 1.62
C CYS A 106 7.35 10.40 1.41
N SER A 107 7.75 11.64 1.71
CA SER A 107 6.93 12.84 1.49
C SER A 107 6.62 13.07 0.02
N LEU A 108 7.36 12.45 -0.91
CA LEU A 108 7.00 12.44 -2.33
C LEU A 108 5.65 11.75 -2.57
N HIS A 109 5.12 10.93 -1.66
CA HIS A 109 3.74 10.43 -1.79
C HIS A 109 2.67 11.44 -1.36
N LEU A 110 3.01 12.44 -0.54
CA LEU A 110 2.08 13.42 0.06
C LEU A 110 1.63 14.49 -0.94
N ARG A 111 0.92 14.07 -1.98
CA ARG A 111 0.30 14.93 -2.99
C ARG A 111 -0.99 14.32 -3.51
N ASP A 112 -1.71 15.06 -4.36
CA ASP A 112 -2.86 14.58 -5.13
C ASP A 112 -3.97 13.92 -4.28
N GLY A 113 -4.14 14.37 -3.04
CA GLY A 113 -5.16 13.86 -2.11
C GLY A 113 -4.66 12.86 -1.08
N VAL A 114 -3.41 12.38 -1.19
CA VAL A 114 -2.76 11.58 -0.15
C VAL A 114 -2.51 12.48 1.06
N LYS A 115 -3.07 12.07 2.20
CA LYS A 115 -3.02 12.79 3.47
C LYS A 115 -1.92 12.27 4.38
N LYS A 116 -1.57 10.98 4.23
CA LYS A 116 -0.67 10.25 5.12
C LYS A 116 0.15 9.17 4.43
N VAL A 117 1.35 8.93 4.94
CA VAL A 117 2.25 7.85 4.50
C VAL A 117 2.65 7.00 5.69
N ILE A 118 2.45 5.69 5.59
CA ILE A 118 2.89 4.72 6.60
C ILE A 118 4.10 3.99 6.06
N ILE A 119 5.25 4.17 6.72
CA ILE A 119 6.50 3.49 6.35
C ILE A 119 6.55 2.12 7.04
N SER A 120 6.69 1.04 6.27
CA SER A 120 6.67 -0.33 6.81
C SER A 120 8.05 -0.82 7.30
N ALA A 121 8.92 0.09 7.71
CA ALA A 121 10.29 -0.16 8.13
C ALA A 121 10.72 0.89 9.16
N PRO A 122 11.79 0.65 9.95
CA PRO A 122 12.41 1.69 10.76
C PRO A 122 12.80 2.87 9.88
N ALA A 123 12.28 4.05 10.21
CA ALA A 123 12.44 5.24 9.40
C ALA A 123 13.56 6.15 9.90
N LYS A 124 13.86 7.20 9.13
CA LYS A 124 14.75 8.29 9.49
C LYS A 124 14.00 9.60 9.35
N ASP A 125 14.14 10.44 10.38
CA ASP A 125 13.52 11.76 10.45
C ASP A 125 12.00 11.73 10.26
N GLU A 126 11.36 10.59 10.59
CA GLU A 126 9.91 10.43 10.56
C GLU A 126 9.22 11.26 11.64
N ASP A 127 7.92 11.49 11.47
CA ASP A 127 7.13 12.18 12.48
C ASP A 127 7.00 11.36 13.77
N ILE A 128 6.74 10.05 13.62
CA ILE A 128 6.61 9.13 14.75
C ILE A 128 6.81 7.67 14.31
N THR A 129 7.42 6.86 15.16
CA THR A 129 7.43 5.41 15.06
C THR A 129 6.46 4.82 16.09
N LEU A 130 5.49 4.01 15.61
CA LEU A 130 4.43 3.43 16.43
C LEU A 130 4.47 1.91 16.46
N VAL A 131 4.28 1.35 17.65
CA VAL A 131 3.99 -0.05 17.91
C VAL A 131 2.62 -0.10 18.56
N LEU A 132 1.66 -0.70 17.85
CA LEU A 132 0.27 -0.82 18.32
C LEU A 132 0.22 -1.61 19.64
N GLY A 133 -0.49 -1.07 20.63
CA GLY A 133 -0.60 -1.61 21.98
C GLY A 133 0.55 -1.23 22.92
N VAL A 134 1.53 -0.44 22.46
CA VAL A 134 2.67 0.02 23.27
C VAL A 134 2.71 1.54 23.35
N ASN A 135 2.76 2.23 22.22
CA ASN A 135 2.86 3.69 22.16
C ASN A 135 1.92 4.34 21.13
N ASP A 136 0.91 3.62 20.64
CA ASP A 136 -0.07 4.11 19.66
C ASP A 136 -0.90 5.30 20.16
N THR A 137 -1.00 5.49 21.47
CA THR A 137 -1.62 6.69 22.08
C THR A 137 -0.84 7.98 21.80
N ALA A 138 0.42 7.90 21.38
CA ALA A 138 1.22 9.06 20.99
C ALA A 138 0.89 9.57 19.57
N TYR A 139 0.02 8.88 18.82
CA TYR A 139 -0.36 9.31 17.49
C TYR A 139 -1.17 10.62 17.49
N ASP A 140 -0.59 11.67 16.92
CA ASP A 140 -1.28 12.94 16.64
C ASP A 140 -1.66 13.03 15.16
N ARG A 141 -2.97 12.90 14.89
CA ARG A 141 -3.51 12.98 13.53
C ARG A 141 -3.21 14.30 12.81
N ALA A 142 -3.03 15.39 13.55
CA ALA A 142 -2.87 16.74 13.02
C ALA A 142 -1.43 17.06 12.63
N ASN A 143 -0.47 16.36 13.24
CA ASN A 143 0.96 16.62 13.06
C ASN A 143 1.71 15.47 12.39
N HIS A 144 1.21 14.23 12.46
CA HIS A 144 1.89 13.07 11.88
C HIS A 144 1.27 12.70 10.53
N HIS A 145 2.03 12.86 9.44
CA HIS A 145 1.56 12.68 8.06
C HIS A 145 2.18 11.46 7.39
#